data_AF-M3B2L4-F1
#
_entry.id   AF-M3B2L4-F1
#
_cell.length_a   1.000
_cell.length_b   1.000
_cell.length_c   1.000
_cell.angle_alpha   90.00
_cell.angle_beta   90.00
_cell.angle_gamma   90.00
#
_symmetry.space_group_name_H-M   'P 1'
#
loop_
_entity.id
_entity.type
_entity.pdbx_description
1 polymer ?
#
loop_
_entity_poly.entity_id
_entity_poly.type
_entity_poly.pdbx_seq_one_letter_code
_entity_poly.pdbx_strand_id
1 'polypeptide(L)'
;MCPNTYLNHTIAQELSSLPAQDVRDALIDTYFNDIHPGFPIIDQEHFRKQYADVENPPPLILLHSMLLAAARISDHPKVVRSRGAVTATLFTRAKTLFNLRYENDRVHLVQSALLLAWYDESSDTVSAG
;
A
#
# COMPACT_ATOMS: atom_id res chain seq x y z
N MET A 1 -13.46 25.07 19.31
CA MET A 1 -13.55 23.64 18.92
C MET A 1 -13.24 23.56 17.44
N CYS A 2 -12.06 23.07 17.07
CA CYS A 2 -11.57 23.13 15.70
C CYS A 2 -12.10 21.91 14.90
N PRO A 3 -12.75 22.11 13.74
CA PRO A 3 -13.38 21.04 12.95
C PRO A 3 -12.39 20.05 12.29
N ASN A 4 -11.08 20.29 12.39
CA ASN A 4 -10.06 19.56 11.63
C ASN A 4 -9.73 18.16 12.19
N THR A 5 -9.96 17.92 13.48
CA THR A 5 -9.59 16.63 14.10
C THR A 5 -10.56 15.51 13.73
N TYR A 6 -11.84 15.81 13.53
CA TYR A 6 -12.86 14.82 13.15
C TYR A 6 -12.68 14.32 11.72
N LEU A 7 -12.31 15.22 10.79
CA LEU A 7 -12.06 14.86 9.40
C LEU A 7 -10.90 13.85 9.30
N ASN A 8 -9.80 14.11 10.03
CA ASN A 8 -8.65 13.22 10.05
C ASN A 8 -8.96 11.84 10.63
N HIS A 9 -9.81 11.75 11.67
CA HIS A 9 -10.17 10.46 12.26
C HIS A 9 -11.03 9.60 11.31
N THR A 10 -12.04 10.19 10.68
CA THR A 10 -12.91 9.47 9.73
C THR A 10 -12.13 9.03 8.49
N ILE A 11 -11.25 9.89 7.98
CA ILE A 11 -10.38 9.55 6.86
C ILE A 11 -9.42 8.43 7.28
N ALA A 12 -8.80 8.48 8.46
CA ALA A 12 -7.94 7.41 8.94
C ALA A 12 -8.67 6.05 9.07
N GLN A 13 -9.93 6.02 9.49
CA GLN A 13 -10.73 4.78 9.53
C GLN A 13 -11.00 4.21 8.13
N GLU A 14 -11.34 5.06 7.17
CA GLU A 14 -11.54 4.66 5.77
C GLU A 14 -10.23 4.16 5.13
N LEU A 15 -9.11 4.78 5.49
CA LEU A 15 -7.77 4.39 5.05
C LEU A 15 -7.30 3.09 5.72
N SER A 16 -7.79 2.76 6.91
CA SER A 16 -7.44 1.52 7.62
C SER A 16 -8.18 0.30 7.09
N SER A 17 -9.12 0.48 6.16
CA SER A 17 -9.87 -0.62 5.55
C SER A 17 -8.97 -1.41 4.60
N LEU A 18 -8.56 -2.60 5.01
CA LEU A 18 -7.74 -3.50 4.21
C LEU A 18 -8.59 -4.57 3.49
N PRO A 19 -8.14 -5.10 2.34
CA PRO A 19 -8.84 -6.21 1.67
C PRO A 19 -8.90 -7.47 2.56
N ALA A 20 -9.65 -8.49 2.13
CA ALA A 20 -9.70 -9.78 2.85
C ALA A 20 -8.28 -10.32 3.10
N GLN A 21 -8.08 -10.97 4.25
CA GLN A 21 -6.75 -11.43 4.69
C GLN A 21 -6.09 -12.32 3.62
N ASP A 22 -6.82 -13.26 3.02
CA ASP A 22 -6.29 -14.11 1.94
C ASP A 22 -5.74 -13.31 0.75
N VAL A 23 -6.39 -12.19 0.42
CA VAL A 23 -5.94 -11.31 -0.67
C VAL A 23 -4.69 -10.55 -0.23
N ARG A 24 -4.62 -10.08 1.02
CA ARG A 24 -3.42 -9.41 1.53
C ARG A 24 -2.22 -10.35 1.51
N ASP A 25 -2.36 -11.55 2.05
CA ASP A 25 -1.29 -12.54 2.10
C ASP A 25 -0.78 -12.89 0.69
N ALA A 26 -1.70 -13.17 -0.24
CA ALA A 26 -1.33 -13.45 -1.63
C ALA A 26 -0.59 -12.28 -2.31
N LEU A 27 -0.98 -11.05 -2.02
CA LEU A 27 -0.30 -9.85 -2.52
C LEU A 27 1.08 -9.67 -1.89
N ILE A 28 1.22 -9.90 -0.58
CA ILE A 28 2.51 -9.84 0.12
C ILE A 28 3.46 -10.90 -0.45
N ASP A 29 2.98 -12.12 -0.67
CA ASP A 29 3.77 -13.17 -1.33
C ASP A 29 4.17 -12.77 -2.75
N THR A 30 3.24 -12.23 -3.54
CA THR A 30 3.55 -11.72 -4.89
C THR A 30 4.63 -10.64 -4.86
N TYR A 31 4.57 -9.71 -3.90
CA TYR A 31 5.59 -8.67 -3.75
C TYR A 31 6.97 -9.27 -3.51
N PHE A 32 7.09 -10.20 -2.55
CA PHE A 32 8.39 -10.78 -2.20
C PHE A 32 8.96 -11.72 -3.25
N ASN A 33 8.11 -12.38 -4.05
CA ASN A 33 8.54 -13.31 -5.08
C ASN A 33 8.91 -12.58 -6.39
N ASP A 34 8.12 -11.59 -6.80
CA ASP A 34 8.23 -11.01 -8.14
C ASP A 34 8.82 -9.59 -8.15
N ILE A 35 8.58 -8.77 -7.11
CA ILE A 35 9.03 -7.37 -7.07
C ILE A 35 10.33 -7.23 -6.27
N HIS A 36 10.40 -7.84 -5.08
CA HIS A 36 11.52 -7.73 -4.16
C HIS A 36 12.89 -8.10 -4.80
N PRO A 37 13.01 -9.11 -5.69
CA PRO A 37 14.29 -9.40 -6.36
C PRO A 37 14.83 -8.24 -7.22
N GLY A 38 13.94 -7.44 -7.81
CA GLY A 38 14.31 -6.25 -8.59
C GLY A 38 14.29 -4.95 -7.79
N PHE A 39 13.54 -4.92 -6.68
CA PHE A 39 13.33 -3.74 -5.85
C PHE A 39 13.34 -4.08 -4.34
N PRO A 40 14.49 -4.49 -3.77
CA PRO A 40 14.61 -4.95 -2.38
C PRO A 40 14.67 -3.79 -1.40
N ILE A 41 13.62 -2.96 -1.37
CA ILE A 41 13.53 -1.80 -0.48
C ILE A 41 12.97 -2.14 0.90
N ILE A 42 12.32 -3.29 1.06
CA ILE A 42 11.65 -3.74 2.29
C ILE A 42 12.23 -5.10 2.69
N ASP A 43 12.68 -5.22 3.94
CA ASP A 43 13.19 -6.48 4.49
C ASP A 43 12.02 -7.47 4.71
N GLN A 44 12.10 -8.64 4.06
CA GLN A 44 11.05 -9.64 4.10
C GLN A 44 10.81 -10.22 5.49
N GLU A 45 11.87 -10.58 6.20
CA GLU A 45 11.73 -11.21 7.52
C GLU A 45 11.19 -10.21 8.54
N HIS A 46 11.70 -8.98 8.53
CA HIS A 46 11.25 -7.91 9.40
C HIS A 46 9.78 -7.57 9.12
N PHE A 47 9.41 -7.38 7.85
CA PHE A 47 8.04 -7.04 7.48
C PHE A 47 7.05 -8.15 7.85
N ARG A 48 7.37 -9.42 7.59
CA ARG A 48 6.48 -10.54 7.95
C ARG A 48 6.33 -10.70 9.46
N LYS A 49 7.40 -10.46 10.23
CA LYS A 49 7.32 -10.45 11.70
C LYS A 49 6.40 -9.33 12.19
N GLN A 50 6.57 -8.10 11.68
CA GLN A 50 5.67 -6.99 12.00
C GLN A 50 4.23 -7.27 11.56
N TYR A 51 4.02 -7.85 10.38
CA TYR A 51 2.68 -8.15 9.87
C TYR A 51 1.93 -9.17 10.75
N ALA A 52 2.65 -10.10 11.37
CA ALA A 52 2.11 -11.05 12.33
C ALA A 52 1.95 -10.45 13.75
N ASP A 53 2.62 -9.34 14.06
CA ASP A 53 2.60 -8.67 15.35
C ASP A 53 1.43 -7.66 15.42
N VAL A 54 0.45 -7.94 16.29
CA VAL A 54 -0.70 -7.05 16.51
C VAL A 54 -0.32 -5.81 17.32
N GLU A 55 0.76 -5.88 18.12
CA GLU A 55 1.24 -4.79 18.96
C GLU A 55 2.13 -3.82 18.16
N ASN A 56 2.87 -4.32 17.16
CA ASN A 56 3.73 -3.52 16.28
C ASN A 56 3.50 -3.82 14.78
N PRO A 57 2.30 -3.51 14.25
CA PRO A 57 1.99 -3.76 12.85
C PRO A 57 2.84 -2.87 11.93
N PRO A 58 3.04 -3.28 10.66
CA PRO A 58 3.74 -2.46 9.70
C PRO A 58 2.94 -1.17 9.44
N PRO A 59 3.62 -0.06 9.12
CA PRO A 59 2.97 1.22 8.91
C PRO A 59 1.95 1.12 7.78
N LEU A 60 0.76 1.67 8.01
CA LEU A 60 -0.38 1.51 7.10
C LEU A 60 -0.05 2.01 5.69
N ILE A 61 0.71 3.09 5.59
CA ILE A 61 1.14 3.65 4.30
C ILE A 61 2.02 2.67 3.51
N LEU A 62 2.93 1.97 4.20
CA LEU A 62 3.82 0.99 3.57
C LEU A 62 3.03 -0.22 3.11
N LEU A 63 2.10 -0.69 3.96
CA LEU A 63 1.23 -1.80 3.63
C LEU A 63 0.38 -1.48 2.39
N HIS A 64 -0.25 -0.31 2.33
CA HIS A 64 -1.03 0.09 1.15
C HIS A 64 -0.18 0.19 -0.12
N SER A 65 1.01 0.81 -0.03
CA SER A 65 1.92 0.93 -1.17
C SER A 65 2.44 -0.43 -1.65
N MET A 66 2.74 -1.36 -0.75
CA MET A 66 3.18 -2.72 -1.10
C MET A 66 2.05 -3.51 -1.76
N LEU A 67 0.85 -3.49 -1.16
CA LEU A 67 -0.33 -4.16 -1.73
C LEU A 67 -0.68 -3.59 -3.11
N LEU A 68 -0.52 -2.28 -3.32
CA LEU A 68 -0.71 -1.63 -4.61
C LEU A 68 0.24 -2.20 -5.67
N ALA A 69 1.54 -2.22 -5.36
CA ALA A 69 2.58 -2.69 -6.27
C ALA A 69 2.35 -4.17 -6.64
N ALA A 70 2.05 -5.01 -5.64
CA ALA A 70 1.70 -6.40 -5.86
C ALA A 70 0.39 -6.58 -6.65
N ALA A 71 -0.66 -5.81 -6.35
CA ALA A 71 -1.97 -5.97 -6.99
C ALA A 71 -1.94 -5.73 -8.50
N ARG A 72 -0.98 -4.90 -8.94
CA ARG A 72 -0.72 -4.65 -10.36
C ARG A 72 -0.29 -5.90 -11.13
N ILE A 73 0.52 -6.75 -10.52
CA ILE A 73 1.11 -7.94 -11.18
C ILE A 73 0.52 -9.26 -10.68
N SER A 74 -0.22 -9.25 -9.57
CA SER A 74 -0.78 -10.46 -8.97
C SER A 74 -1.88 -11.07 -9.82
N ASP A 75 -1.76 -12.36 -10.10
CA ASP A 75 -2.76 -13.15 -10.85
C ASP A 75 -3.87 -13.72 -9.95
N HIS A 76 -3.96 -13.27 -8.70
CA HIS A 76 -5.00 -13.71 -7.78
C HIS A 76 -6.41 -13.41 -8.36
N PRO A 77 -7.32 -14.40 -8.48
CA PRO A 77 -8.56 -14.26 -9.24
C PRO A 77 -9.50 -13.16 -8.71
N LYS A 78 -9.47 -12.89 -7.41
CA LYS A 78 -10.22 -11.76 -6.80
C LYS A 78 -9.62 -10.39 -7.16
N VAL A 79 -8.30 -10.31 -7.35
CA VAL A 79 -7.60 -9.07 -7.68
C VAL A 79 -7.73 -8.79 -9.17
N VAL A 80 -7.48 -9.79 -10.03
CA VAL A 80 -7.57 -9.66 -11.50
C VAL A 80 -8.95 -9.15 -11.95
N ARG A 81 -10.03 -9.68 -11.37
CA ARG A 81 -11.41 -9.26 -11.69
C ARG A 81 -11.70 -7.79 -11.42
N SER A 82 -10.96 -7.15 -10.53
CA SER A 82 -11.19 -5.76 -10.13
C SER A 82 -9.88 -4.98 -10.02
N ARG A 83 -8.86 -5.36 -10.82
CA ARG A 83 -7.48 -4.89 -10.64
C ARG A 83 -7.41 -3.37 -10.63
N GLY A 84 -8.01 -2.71 -11.62
CA GLY A 84 -8.03 -1.25 -11.70
C GLY A 84 -8.73 -0.57 -10.52
N ALA A 85 -9.83 -1.11 -10.02
CA ALA A 85 -10.53 -0.55 -8.86
C ALA A 85 -9.75 -0.77 -7.55
N VAL A 86 -9.14 -1.94 -7.38
CA VAL A 86 -8.30 -2.29 -6.22
C VAL A 86 -7.05 -1.41 -6.20
N THR A 87 -6.33 -1.28 -7.32
CA THR A 87 -5.13 -0.44 -7.39
C THR A 87 -5.47 1.04 -7.23
N ALA A 88 -6.53 1.54 -7.86
CA ALA A 88 -6.95 2.93 -7.67
C ALA A 88 -7.29 3.24 -6.20
N THR A 89 -8.04 2.33 -5.54
CA THR A 89 -8.37 2.49 -4.12
C THR A 89 -7.12 2.49 -3.25
N LEU A 90 -6.23 1.51 -3.42
CA LEU A 90 -4.98 1.42 -2.64
C LEU A 90 -4.08 2.64 -2.85
N PHE A 91 -3.98 3.13 -4.10
CA PHE A 91 -3.19 4.32 -4.44
C PHE A 91 -3.76 5.59 -3.78
N THR A 92 -5.06 5.84 -3.92
CA THR A 92 -5.70 6.99 -3.27
C THR A 92 -5.52 6.94 -1.76
N ARG A 93 -5.61 5.75 -1.16
CA ARG A 93 -5.42 5.57 0.28
C ARG A 93 -3.97 5.84 0.71
N ALA A 94 -3.00 5.21 0.07
CA ALA A 94 -1.58 5.42 0.34
C ALA A 94 -1.16 6.89 0.14
N LYS A 95 -1.62 7.53 -0.95
CA LYS A 95 -1.35 8.94 -1.23
C LYS A 95 -1.95 9.87 -0.18
N THR A 96 -3.16 9.57 0.28
CA THR A 96 -3.78 10.34 1.37
C THR A 96 -3.00 10.16 2.67
N LEU A 97 -2.62 8.94 3.06
CA LEU A 97 -1.77 8.68 4.24
C LEU A 97 -0.43 9.43 4.14
N PHE A 98 0.19 9.44 2.96
CA PHE A 98 1.43 10.17 2.69
C PHE A 98 1.29 11.68 2.90
N ASN A 99 0.20 12.25 2.36
CA ASN A 99 -0.10 13.68 2.43
C ASN A 99 -0.46 14.11 3.86
N LEU A 100 -1.14 13.24 4.61
CA LEU A 100 -1.49 13.48 6.01
C LEU A 100 -0.28 13.41 6.95
N ARG A 101 0.90 13.00 6.46
CA ARG A 101 2.11 12.78 7.29
C ARG A 101 1.80 11.90 8.50
N TYR A 102 0.94 10.89 8.28
CA TYR A 102 0.44 10.04 9.36
C TYR A 102 1.58 9.23 9.99
N GLU A 103 2.57 8.84 9.18
CA GLU A 103 3.81 8.22 9.64
C GLU A 103 4.91 9.25 9.89
N ASN A 104 5.63 9.10 11.00
CA ASN A 104 6.81 9.93 11.34
C ASN A 104 8.14 9.29 10.93
N ASP A 105 8.17 7.99 10.68
CA ASP A 105 9.40 7.30 10.29
C ASP A 105 9.75 7.63 8.83
N ARG A 106 10.91 8.25 8.65
CA ARG A 106 11.40 8.70 7.34
C ARG A 106 11.71 7.54 6.40
N VAL A 107 12.15 6.39 6.93
CA VAL A 107 12.47 5.21 6.12
C VAL A 107 11.20 4.67 5.51
N HIS A 108 10.15 4.48 6.31
CA HIS A 108 8.85 4.02 5.83
C HIS A 108 8.21 4.99 4.82
N LEU A 109 8.31 6.31 5.07
CA LEU A 109 7.84 7.31 4.11
C LEU A 109 8.59 7.24 2.77
N VAL A 110 9.91 7.03 2.79
CA VAL A 110 10.71 6.91 1.57
C VAL A 110 10.39 5.62 0.83
N GLN A 111 10.32 4.47 1.51
CA GLN A 111 9.92 3.19 0.93
C GLN A 111 8.54 3.27 0.28
N SER A 112 7.55 3.86 0.98
CA SER A 112 6.22 4.09 0.44
C SER A 112 6.22 5.02 -0.78
N ALA A 113 6.98 6.11 -0.74
CA ALA A 113 7.09 7.05 -1.85
C ALA A 113 7.71 6.40 -3.08
N LEU A 114 8.73 5.58 -2.90
CA LEU A 114 9.38 4.81 -3.96
C LEU A 114 8.41 3.83 -4.62
N LEU A 115 7.61 3.10 -3.83
CA LEU A 115 6.58 2.19 -4.37
C LEU A 115 5.47 2.93 -5.11
N LEU A 116 5.05 4.10 -4.61
CA LEU A 116 4.07 4.94 -5.28
C LEU A 116 4.62 5.51 -6.60
N ALA A 117 5.87 5.95 -6.62
CA ALA A 117 6.54 6.43 -7.82
C ALA A 117 6.72 5.31 -8.86
N TRP A 118 7.09 4.11 -8.42
CA TRP A 118 7.17 2.93 -9.29
C TRP A 118 5.81 2.62 -9.94
N TYR A 119 4.72 2.76 -9.19
CA TYR A 119 3.37 2.58 -9.73
C TYR A 119 2.98 3.68 -10.72
N ASP A 120 3.30 4.94 -10.43
CA ASP A 120 3.00 6.13 -11.26
C ASP A 120 3.75 6.08 -12.60
N GLU A 121 5.08 5.85 -12.58
CA GLU A 121 5.93 5.71 -13.78
C GLU A 121 5.45 4.57 -14.70
N SER A 122 4.98 3.47 -14.12
CA SER A 122 4.44 2.39 -14.92
C SER A 122 2.97 2.62 -15.31
N SER A 123 2.26 3.59 -14.73
CA SER A 123 0.89 3.97 -15.11
C SER A 123 0.80 4.87 -16.35
N ASP A 124 1.94 5.12 -17.03
CA ASP A 124 2.02 5.71 -18.37
C ASP A 124 1.33 4.82 -19.43
N THR A 125 0.02 4.68 -19.32
CA THR A 125 -0.89 4.46 -20.43
C THR A 125 -1.67 5.76 -20.59
N VAL A 126 -1.09 6.65 -21.40
CA VAL A 126 -1.81 7.61 -22.26
C VAL A 126 -3.08 8.21 -21.62
N SER A 127 -2.94 9.34 -20.93
CA SER A 127 -4.00 10.36 -20.95
C SER A 127 -3.95 11.08 -22.30
N ALA A 128 -4.28 10.36 -23.38
CA ALA A 128 -4.84 10.96 -24.57
C ALA A 128 -6.35 10.77 -24.49
N GLY A 129 -7.06 11.88 -24.37
CA GLY A 129 -8.51 11.96 -24.23
C GLY A 129 -8.89 13.29 -23.63
#